data_AF-A0A060XT52-F1
#
_entry.id   AF-A0A060XT52-F1
#
_cell.length_a   1.000
_cell.length_b   1.000
_cell.length_c   1.000
_cell.angle_alpha   90.00
_cell.angle_beta   90.00
_cell.angle_gamma   90.00
#
_symmetry.space_group_name_H-M   'P 1'
#
loop_
_entity.id
_entity.type
_entity.pdbx_description
1 polymer ?
#
loop_
_entity_poly.entity_id
_entity_poly.type
_entity_poly.pdbx_seq_one_letter_code
_entity_poly.pdbx_strand_id
1 'polypeptide(L)'
;MPESFFLPENYSSAVFADVCISNPITCTSHRPQFKAPKIPDGEKVDFDDIQKKRQNKDLVELQALIDAHFEHRKKEEEELIALKERIEKRRAERAEQNRIRSEKEKERAARREEERLKREEADAKKKADEDAKKKSALSSMGSNYSSHLQKADSKRGGKKETEREKKKKILAGRRKVLNIDHLNEEKLKEKAKELHEWMKTLESEKFDNMERLKRQKYEVTTLRKRVEELSKFSKKGKTVRRK
;
A
#
# COMPACT_ATOMS: atom_id res chain seq x y z
N MET A 1 20.08 6.64 31.55
CA MET A 1 20.29 7.79 30.65
C MET A 1 19.49 7.59 29.37
N PRO A 2 18.20 7.98 29.33
CA PRO A 2 17.50 8.31 28.10
C PRO A 2 17.27 9.82 28.01
N GLU A 3 17.49 10.39 26.82
CA GLU A 3 17.26 11.80 26.52
C GLU A 3 16.04 11.87 25.58
N SER A 4 14.97 12.47 26.09
CA SER A 4 13.69 12.69 25.41
C SER A 4 13.27 14.14 25.65
N PHE A 5 13.12 14.91 24.57
CA PHE A 5 12.48 16.22 24.51
C PHE A 5 12.23 16.47 23.00
N PHE A 6 11.15 17.06 22.50
CA PHE A 6 10.40 18.19 23.01
C PHE A 6 9.02 18.26 22.29
N LEU A 7 7.93 18.20 23.06
CA LEU A 7 6.67 18.90 22.78
C LEU A 7 6.65 20.14 23.69
N PRO A 8 6.03 21.25 23.31
CA PRO A 8 5.53 22.21 24.28
C PRO A 8 3.99 22.29 24.22
N GLU A 9 3.36 21.75 25.25
CA GLU A 9 2.16 22.34 25.85
C GLU A 9 2.60 23.14 27.07
N ASN A 10 2.10 24.37 27.20
CA ASN A 10 1.62 25.02 28.43
C ASN A 10 1.82 26.55 28.40
N TYR A 11 0.74 27.30 28.62
CA TYR A 11 0.65 28.52 29.44
C TYR A 11 -0.84 28.89 29.51
N SER A 12 -1.57 28.48 30.55
CA SER A 12 -1.76 29.11 31.87
C SER A 12 -2.42 30.50 31.86
N SER A 13 -3.43 30.58 32.70
CA SER A 13 -4.42 31.63 32.98
C SER A 13 -3.89 32.91 33.63
N ALA A 14 -4.37 34.08 33.15
CA ALA A 14 -4.56 35.34 33.90
C ALA A 14 -5.39 36.29 32.99
N VAL A 15 -6.72 36.44 33.15
CA VAL A 15 -7.44 37.43 33.98
C VAL A 15 -6.70 38.75 34.30
N PHE A 16 -6.99 39.78 33.51
CA PHE A 16 -7.03 41.22 33.85
C PHE A 16 -7.77 41.90 32.68
N ALA A 17 -9.04 42.32 32.80
CA ALA A 17 -9.59 43.48 33.51
C ALA A 17 -9.14 44.83 32.92
N ASP A 18 -10.15 45.71 32.78
CA ASP A 18 -10.14 47.13 32.37
C ASP A 18 -10.22 47.41 30.86
N VAL A 19 -11.15 48.20 30.33
CA VAL A 19 -12.14 49.09 30.95
C VAL A 19 -13.28 49.35 29.98
N CYS A 20 -14.50 49.32 30.52
CA CYS A 20 -15.72 49.82 29.91
C CYS A 20 -15.63 51.33 29.68
N ILE A 21 -16.00 51.80 28.48
CA ILE A 21 -16.46 53.17 28.28
C ILE A 21 -17.84 53.11 27.59
N SER A 22 -18.87 53.22 28.44
CA SER A 22 -20.12 53.98 28.30
C SER A 22 -20.97 53.84 27.03
N ASN A 23 -22.30 53.68 27.07
CA ASN A 23 -23.30 53.67 28.14
C ASN A 23 -24.62 53.12 27.54
N PRO A 24 -25.59 52.75 28.39
CA PRO A 24 -26.71 51.88 28.07
C PRO A 24 -27.96 52.65 27.63
N ILE A 25 -28.71 52.09 26.68
CA ILE A 25 -30.12 52.43 26.46
C ILE A 25 -30.91 51.13 26.33
N THR A 26 -31.59 50.83 27.43
CA THR A 26 -32.90 50.21 27.60
C THR A 26 -33.67 49.72 26.36
N CYS A 27 -34.45 48.67 26.66
CA CYS A 27 -35.84 48.49 26.24
C CYS A 27 -36.15 47.62 25.01
N THR A 28 -36.94 46.60 25.35
CA THR A 28 -38.13 46.12 24.64
C THR A 28 -37.94 45.17 23.47
N SER A 29 -38.25 43.90 23.75
CA SER A 29 -39.13 43.08 22.92
C SER A 29 -40.10 43.97 22.14
N HIS A 30 -39.83 44.18 20.85
CA HIS A 30 -40.81 44.76 19.96
C HIS A 30 -41.76 43.62 19.56
N ARG A 31 -42.70 43.33 20.47
CA ARG A 31 -43.98 42.76 20.05
C ARG A 31 -44.48 43.67 18.93
N PRO A 32 -44.80 43.16 17.72
CA PRO A 32 -45.38 44.01 16.69
C PRO A 32 -46.69 44.56 17.26
N GLN A 33 -46.74 45.87 17.47
CA GLN A 33 -47.99 46.53 17.81
C GLN A 33 -48.89 46.43 16.59
N PHE A 34 -49.87 45.52 16.66
CA PHE A 34 -51.03 45.56 15.78
C PHE A 34 -51.77 46.86 16.09
N LYS A 35 -51.42 47.95 15.39
CA LYS A 35 -52.30 49.11 15.31
C LYS A 35 -53.46 48.68 14.41
N ALA A 36 -54.66 48.63 14.99
CA ALA A 36 -55.88 48.48 14.21
C ALA A 36 -55.90 49.56 13.12
N PRO A 37 -56.00 49.20 11.83
CA PRO A 37 -56.09 50.16 10.75
C PRO A 37 -57.23 51.14 11.02
N LYS A 38 -56.94 52.44 10.96
CA LYS A 38 -57.99 53.48 10.97
C LYS A 38 -58.86 53.24 9.73
N ILE A 39 -60.11 52.88 9.97
CA ILE A 39 -61.14 52.74 8.95
C ILE A 39 -61.50 54.17 8.52
N PRO A 40 -61.22 54.61 7.28
CA PRO A 40 -61.90 55.77 6.73
C PRO A 40 -63.36 55.39 6.52
N ASP A 41 -64.26 56.20 7.06
CA ASP A 41 -65.70 56.05 6.96
C ASP A 41 -66.15 55.93 5.49
N GLY A 42 -66.92 54.87 5.21
CA GLY A 42 -67.99 54.96 4.22
C GLY A 42 -67.68 54.63 2.76
N GLU A 43 -66.73 53.75 2.45
CA GLU A 43 -66.68 53.11 1.14
C GLU A 43 -67.01 51.62 1.29
N LYS A 44 -68.04 51.15 0.57
CA LYS A 44 -68.49 49.75 0.60
C LYS A 44 -67.29 48.84 0.41
N VAL A 45 -66.96 48.08 1.44
CA VAL A 45 -65.98 46.98 1.34
C VAL A 45 -66.53 45.97 0.32
N ASP A 46 -66.04 46.05 -0.91
CA ASP A 46 -66.36 45.09 -1.95
C ASP A 46 -65.73 43.74 -1.57
N PHE A 47 -66.56 42.82 -1.11
CA PHE A 47 -66.14 41.46 -0.73
C PHE A 47 -65.45 40.72 -1.90
N ASP A 48 -65.83 41.04 -3.14
CA ASP A 48 -65.17 40.56 -4.35
C ASP A 48 -63.74 41.07 -4.50
N ASP A 49 -63.45 42.31 -4.09
CA ASP A 49 -62.09 42.87 -4.14
C ASP A 49 -61.18 42.23 -3.07
N ILE A 50 -61.72 41.92 -1.89
CA ILE A 50 -61.00 41.19 -0.84
C ILE A 50 -60.66 39.76 -1.31
N GLN A 51 -61.60 39.09 -1.98
CA GLN A 51 -61.39 37.74 -2.50
C GLN A 51 -60.38 37.73 -3.65
N LYS A 52 -60.44 38.69 -4.57
CA LYS A 52 -59.44 38.87 -5.63
C LYS A 52 -58.06 39.19 -5.08
N LYS A 53 -57.95 40.06 -4.07
CA LYS A 53 -56.68 40.37 -3.40
C LYS A 53 -56.08 39.14 -2.71
N ARG A 54 -56.91 38.30 -2.10
CA ARG A 54 -56.47 37.02 -1.52
C ARG A 54 -55.94 36.07 -2.60
N GLN A 55 -56.71 35.85 -3.66
CA GLN A 55 -56.28 34.99 -4.77
C GLN A 55 -55.00 35.48 -5.43
N ASN A 56 -54.87 36.79 -5.67
CA ASN A 56 -53.65 37.37 -6.24
C ASN A 56 -52.45 37.21 -5.30
N LYS A 57 -52.65 37.38 -3.98
CA LYS A 57 -51.60 37.14 -3.00
C LYS A 57 -51.15 35.68 -3.01
N ASP A 58 -52.10 34.74 -2.97
CA ASP A 58 -51.81 33.31 -2.99
C ASP A 58 -51.08 32.91 -4.28
N LEU A 59 -51.46 33.46 -5.43
CA LEU A 59 -50.77 33.22 -6.70
C LEU A 59 -49.33 33.77 -6.71
N VAL A 60 -49.12 34.96 -6.14
CA VAL A 60 -47.77 35.56 -6.04
C VAL A 60 -46.89 34.78 -5.06
N GLU A 61 -47.45 34.34 -3.92
CA GLU A 61 -46.72 33.52 -2.94
C GLU A 61 -46.39 32.15 -3.51
N LEU A 62 -47.31 31.52 -4.25
CA LEU A 62 -47.05 30.25 -4.93
C LEU A 62 -45.95 30.41 -5.99
N GLN A 63 -45.98 31.46 -6.79
CA GLN A 63 -44.93 31.74 -7.79
C GLN A 63 -43.57 31.96 -7.10
N ALA A 64 -43.53 32.73 -6.01
CA ALA A 64 -42.31 32.96 -5.25
C ALA A 64 -41.75 31.66 -4.63
N LEU A 65 -42.60 30.76 -4.14
CA LEU A 65 -42.19 29.45 -3.62
C LEU A 65 -41.63 28.55 -4.72
N ILE A 66 -42.25 28.56 -5.90
CA ILE A 66 -41.79 27.81 -7.07
C ILE A 66 -40.39 28.29 -7.48
N ASP A 67 -40.22 29.61 -7.64
CA ASP A 67 -38.94 30.20 -8.05
C ASP A 67 -37.86 29.98 -6.99
N ALA A 68 -38.19 30.13 -5.70
CA ALA A 68 -37.27 29.84 -4.60
C ALA A 68 -36.83 28.37 -4.59
N HIS A 69 -37.73 27.43 -4.88
CA HIS A 69 -37.39 26.01 -4.95
C HIS A 69 -36.42 25.71 -6.10
N PHE A 70 -36.68 26.23 -7.29
CA PHE A 70 -35.80 26.05 -8.44
C PHE A 70 -34.43 26.70 -8.24
N GLU A 71 -34.40 27.92 -7.72
CA GLU A 71 -33.14 28.63 -7.43
C GLU A 71 -32.32 27.92 -6.34
N HIS A 72 -32.98 27.38 -5.30
CA HIS A 72 -32.28 26.59 -4.29
C HIS A 72 -31.68 25.31 -4.89
N ARG A 73 -32.48 24.55 -5.65
CA ARG A 73 -32.03 23.33 -6.31
C ARG A 73 -30.88 23.58 -7.27
N LYS A 74 -30.97 24.65 -8.07
CA LYS A 74 -29.93 25.03 -9.01
C LYS A 74 -28.62 25.38 -8.28
N LYS A 75 -28.67 26.17 -7.22
CA LYS A 75 -27.49 26.51 -6.40
C LYS A 75 -26.87 25.27 -5.77
N GLU A 76 -27.68 24.39 -5.19
CA GLU A 76 -27.19 23.13 -4.63
C GLU A 76 -26.54 22.23 -5.69
N GLU A 77 -27.11 22.15 -6.90
CA GLU A 77 -26.56 21.37 -8.00
C GLU A 77 -25.22 21.96 -8.49
N GLU A 78 -25.13 23.28 -8.66
CA GLU A 78 -23.90 23.98 -9.02
C GLU A 78 -22.79 23.78 -7.98
N GLU A 79 -23.11 23.88 -6.68
CA GLU A 79 -22.17 23.62 -5.59
C GLU A 79 -21.69 22.16 -5.57
N LEU A 80 -22.61 21.22 -5.81
CA LEU A 80 -22.31 19.80 -5.83
C LEU A 80 -21.46 19.42 -7.04
N ILE A 81 -21.69 20.03 -8.20
CA ILE A 81 -20.85 19.88 -9.39
C ILE A 81 -19.45 20.46 -9.12
N ALA A 82 -19.35 21.69 -8.61
CA ALA A 82 -18.06 22.32 -8.29
C ALA A 82 -17.26 21.55 -7.23
N LEU A 83 -17.93 20.89 -6.28
CA LEU A 83 -17.28 20.01 -5.31
C LEU A 83 -16.78 18.71 -5.97
N LYS A 84 -17.60 18.08 -6.82
CA LYS A 84 -17.21 16.87 -7.57
C LYS A 84 -16.01 17.13 -8.46
N GLU A 85 -16.01 18.24 -9.21
CA GLU A 85 -14.90 18.64 -10.06
C GLU A 85 -13.60 18.84 -9.26
N ARG A 86 -13.68 19.47 -8.08
CA ARG A 86 -12.51 19.62 -7.19
C ARG A 86 -11.99 18.27 -6.68
N ILE A 87 -12.88 17.35 -6.33
CA ILE A 87 -12.50 16.00 -5.89
C ILE A 87 -11.85 15.23 -7.06
N GLU A 88 -12.45 15.29 -8.24
CA GLU A 88 -11.96 14.63 -9.45
C GLU A 88 -10.60 15.17 -9.86
N LYS A 89 -10.41 16.49 -9.85
CA LYS A 89 -9.10 17.13 -10.08
C LYS A 89 -8.04 16.62 -9.10
N ARG A 90 -8.34 16.58 -7.79
CA ARG A 90 -7.40 16.04 -6.78
C ARG A 90 -7.13 14.55 -6.94
N ARG A 91 -8.08 13.77 -7.48
CA ARG A 91 -7.88 12.35 -7.79
C ARG A 91 -6.99 12.18 -9.01
N ALA A 92 -7.24 12.94 -10.07
CA ALA A 92 -6.43 12.96 -11.29
C ALA A 92 -4.98 13.38 -10.98
N GLU A 93 -4.77 14.43 -10.19
CA GLU A 93 -3.43 14.87 -9.76
C GLU A 93 -2.68 13.77 -8.99
N ARG A 94 -3.34 13.07 -8.07
CA ARG A 94 -2.74 11.94 -7.34
C ARG A 94 -2.43 10.76 -8.25
N ALA A 95 -3.32 10.45 -9.19
CA ALA A 95 -3.11 9.39 -10.18
C ALA A 95 -1.90 9.72 -11.06
N GLU A 96 -1.77 10.97 -11.50
CA GLU A 96 -0.66 11.44 -12.32
C GLU A 96 0.66 11.43 -11.55
N GLN A 97 0.68 11.90 -10.30
CA GLN A 97 1.87 11.81 -9.43
C GLN A 97 2.33 10.36 -9.24
N ASN A 98 1.40 9.42 -9.06
CA ASN A 98 1.72 8.00 -8.97
C ASN A 98 2.24 7.43 -10.29
N ARG A 99 1.68 7.85 -11.44
CA ARG A 99 2.15 7.45 -12.77
C ARG A 99 3.59 7.90 -13.00
N ILE A 100 3.88 9.17 -12.75
CA ILE A 100 5.23 9.75 -12.86
C ILE A 100 6.21 9.03 -11.92
N ARG A 101 5.80 8.73 -10.68
CA ARG A 101 6.65 7.99 -9.73
C ARG A 101 6.94 6.58 -10.22
N SER A 102 5.92 5.87 -10.71
CA SER A 102 6.06 4.51 -11.25
C SER A 102 6.95 4.49 -12.50
N GLU A 103 6.79 5.47 -13.39
CA GLU A 103 7.60 5.60 -14.59
C GLU A 103 9.07 5.90 -14.28
N LYS A 104 9.35 6.84 -13.38
CA LYS A 104 10.72 7.11 -12.89
C LYS A 104 11.34 5.90 -12.17
N GLU A 105 10.54 5.08 -11.50
CA GLU A 105 11.04 3.86 -10.86
C GLU A 105 11.35 2.77 -11.89
N LYS A 106 10.47 2.59 -12.89
CA LYS A 106 10.68 1.69 -14.03
C LYS A 106 11.90 2.09 -14.85
N GLU A 107 12.09 3.38 -15.14
CA GLU A 107 13.25 3.90 -15.86
C GLU A 107 14.55 3.62 -15.11
N ARG A 108 14.60 3.87 -13.79
CA ARG A 108 15.77 3.54 -12.96
C ARG A 108 16.03 2.02 -12.90
N ALA A 109 14.99 1.20 -12.88
CA ALA A 109 15.12 -0.24 -12.92
C ALA A 109 15.66 -0.70 -14.28
N ALA A 110 15.12 -0.17 -15.38
CA ALA A 110 15.55 -0.44 -16.74
C ALA A 110 17.02 -0.03 -16.95
N ARG A 111 17.43 1.16 -16.49
CA ARG A 111 18.84 1.59 -16.56
C ARG A 111 19.79 0.67 -15.80
N ARG A 112 19.39 0.20 -14.61
CA ARG A 112 20.17 -0.79 -13.84
C ARG A 112 20.26 -2.14 -14.54
N GLU A 113 19.20 -2.54 -15.22
CA GLU A 113 19.16 -3.80 -15.98
C GLU A 113 19.96 -3.70 -17.29
N GLU A 114 19.87 -2.59 -18.00
CA GLU A 114 20.63 -2.32 -19.22
C GLU A 114 22.14 -2.21 -18.93
N GLU A 115 22.53 -1.54 -17.84
CA GLU A 115 23.94 -1.50 -17.40
C GLU A 115 24.44 -2.89 -17.00
N ARG A 116 23.58 -3.70 -16.34
CA ARG A 116 23.89 -5.09 -16.01
C ARG A 116 24.05 -5.93 -17.27
N LEU A 117 23.15 -5.80 -18.24
CA LEU A 117 23.19 -6.51 -19.52
C LEU A 117 24.42 -6.11 -20.34
N LYS A 118 24.75 -4.82 -20.44
CA LYS A 118 25.94 -4.33 -21.13
C LYS A 118 27.23 -4.79 -20.47
N ARG A 119 27.25 -4.88 -19.14
CA ARG A 119 28.38 -5.46 -18.39
C ARG A 119 28.49 -6.97 -18.59
N GLU A 120 27.36 -7.68 -18.58
CA GLU A 120 27.30 -9.13 -18.84
C GLU A 120 27.72 -9.44 -20.29
N GLU A 121 27.34 -8.62 -21.27
CA GLU A 121 27.75 -8.75 -22.68
C GLU A 121 29.25 -8.45 -22.86
N ALA A 122 29.77 -7.41 -22.19
CA ALA A 122 31.20 -7.09 -22.21
C ALA A 122 32.06 -8.16 -21.51
N ASP A 123 31.60 -8.70 -20.38
CA ASP A 123 32.27 -9.80 -19.67
C ASP A 123 32.14 -11.11 -20.47
N ALA A 124 31.02 -11.37 -21.16
CA ALA A 124 30.86 -12.53 -22.04
C ALA A 124 31.78 -12.44 -23.26
N LYS A 125 31.90 -11.26 -23.89
CA LYS A 125 32.83 -11.02 -25.00
C LYS A 125 34.30 -11.18 -24.56
N LYS A 126 34.69 -10.55 -23.45
CA LYS A 126 36.04 -10.74 -22.87
C LYS A 126 36.32 -12.19 -22.51
N LYS A 127 35.32 -12.90 -21.99
CA LYS A 127 35.44 -14.32 -21.65
C LYS A 127 35.57 -15.19 -22.90
N ALA A 128 34.83 -14.90 -23.97
CA ALA A 128 34.98 -15.59 -25.25
C ALA A 128 36.38 -15.36 -25.86
N ASP A 129 36.89 -14.13 -25.83
CA ASP A 129 38.24 -13.81 -26.30
C ASP A 129 39.33 -14.46 -25.43
N GLU A 130 39.16 -14.47 -24.11
CA GLU A 130 40.06 -15.14 -23.16
C GLU A 130 39.99 -16.66 -23.27
N ASP A 131 38.82 -17.26 -23.53
CA ASP A 131 38.67 -18.71 -23.72
C ASP A 131 39.23 -19.13 -25.08
N ALA A 132 39.10 -18.31 -26.12
CA ALA A 132 39.78 -18.54 -27.40
C ALA A 132 41.31 -18.46 -27.24
N LYS A 133 41.83 -17.44 -26.53
CA LYS A 133 43.26 -17.33 -26.20
C LYS A 133 43.74 -18.44 -25.28
N LYS A 134 42.96 -18.83 -24.27
CA LYS A 134 43.27 -19.94 -23.35
C LYS A 134 43.16 -21.29 -24.04
N LYS A 135 42.22 -21.51 -24.95
CA LYS A 135 42.18 -22.74 -25.76
C LYS A 135 43.40 -22.81 -26.67
N SER A 136 43.81 -21.69 -27.27
CA SER A 136 45.06 -21.58 -28.01
C SER A 136 46.29 -21.86 -27.12
N ALA A 137 46.34 -21.35 -25.88
CA ALA A 137 47.47 -21.53 -24.97
C ALA A 137 47.47 -22.86 -24.19
N LEU A 138 46.30 -23.42 -23.85
CA LEU A 138 46.13 -24.69 -23.13
C LEU A 138 46.24 -25.90 -24.07
N SER A 139 46.01 -25.72 -25.38
CA SER A 139 46.51 -26.67 -26.38
C SER A 139 48.04 -26.77 -26.37
N SER A 140 48.75 -25.78 -25.79
CA SER A 140 50.22 -25.79 -25.65
C SER A 140 50.72 -26.24 -24.27
N MET A 141 49.96 -26.13 -23.18
CA MET A 141 50.43 -26.41 -21.81
C MET A 141 49.36 -27.08 -20.92
N GLY A 142 49.37 -28.42 -20.87
CA GLY A 142 49.11 -29.26 -19.68
C GLY A 142 47.82 -29.10 -18.87
N SER A 143 47.07 -30.21 -18.75
CA SER A 143 45.70 -30.36 -18.21
C SER A 143 45.42 -30.02 -16.71
N ASN A 144 46.33 -29.40 -15.97
CA ASN A 144 46.16 -29.22 -14.51
C ASN A 144 45.70 -27.82 -14.07
N TYR A 145 45.67 -26.81 -14.95
CA TYR A 145 45.21 -25.44 -14.62
C TYR A 145 43.68 -25.25 -14.76
N SER A 146 42.99 -26.21 -15.36
CA SER A 146 41.56 -26.12 -15.73
C SER A 146 40.60 -26.06 -14.53
N SER A 147 40.95 -26.65 -13.37
CA SER A 147 40.02 -26.73 -12.23
C SER A 147 39.82 -25.41 -11.46
N HIS A 148 40.83 -24.53 -11.45
CA HIS A 148 40.77 -23.25 -10.74
C HIS A 148 39.89 -22.22 -11.50
N LEU A 149 39.92 -22.28 -12.84
CA LEU A 149 39.16 -21.38 -13.70
C LEU A 149 37.65 -21.65 -13.61
N GLN A 150 37.21 -22.92 -13.53
CA GLN A 150 35.78 -23.27 -13.44
C GLN A 150 35.11 -22.79 -12.14
N LYS A 151 35.86 -22.69 -11.04
CA LYS A 151 35.39 -22.10 -9.77
C LYS A 151 35.23 -20.58 -9.85
N ALA A 152 36.12 -19.90 -10.57
CA ALA A 152 36.02 -18.45 -10.80
C ALA A 152 34.87 -18.11 -11.75
N ASP A 153 34.64 -18.97 -12.73
CA ASP A 153 33.61 -18.77 -13.75
C ASP A 153 32.18 -18.98 -13.22
N SER A 154 32.01 -19.95 -12.32
CA SER A 154 30.75 -20.16 -11.58
C SER A 154 30.33 -18.96 -10.70
N LYS A 155 31.27 -18.04 -10.41
CA LYS A 155 31.01 -16.79 -9.67
C LYS A 155 30.80 -15.56 -10.57
N ARG A 156 31.13 -15.64 -11.87
CA ARG A 156 31.19 -14.47 -12.77
C ARG A 156 30.10 -14.42 -13.85
N GLY A 157 29.40 -15.53 -14.11
CA GLY A 157 28.25 -15.56 -15.02
C GLY A 157 26.91 -15.37 -14.31
N GLY A 158 26.40 -14.12 -14.31
CA GLY A 158 25.10 -13.73 -13.76
C GLY A 158 24.99 -13.92 -12.25
N LYS A 159 24.49 -12.92 -11.52
CA LYS A 159 24.21 -13.08 -10.09
C LYS A 159 23.08 -14.11 -9.93
N LYS A 160 23.43 -15.41 -9.87
CA LYS A 160 22.48 -16.48 -9.55
C LYS A 160 21.78 -16.05 -8.27
N GLU A 161 20.45 -15.94 -8.34
CA GLU A 161 19.62 -15.56 -7.21
C GLU A 161 20.05 -16.41 -6.01
N THR A 162 20.56 -15.75 -4.98
CA THR A 162 21.08 -16.45 -3.82
C THR A 162 19.95 -17.21 -3.15
N GLU A 163 20.24 -18.34 -2.49
CA GLU A 163 19.21 -19.07 -1.73
C GLU A 163 18.51 -18.17 -0.69
N ARG A 164 19.19 -17.12 -0.21
CA ARG A 164 18.62 -16.08 0.65
C ARG A 164 17.58 -15.23 -0.08
N GLU A 165 17.87 -14.78 -1.30
CA GLU A 165 16.95 -14.01 -2.14
C GLU A 165 15.73 -14.86 -2.54
N LYS A 166 15.94 -16.12 -2.96
CA LYS A 166 14.86 -17.06 -3.27
C LYS A 166 13.95 -17.30 -2.06
N LYS A 167 14.53 -17.56 -0.88
CA LYS A 167 13.77 -17.73 0.37
C LYS A 167 12.94 -16.47 0.67
N LYS A 168 13.53 -15.28 0.55
CA LYS A 168 12.83 -14.02 0.79
C LYS A 168 11.69 -13.83 -0.21
N LYS A 169 11.90 -14.14 -1.48
CA LYS A 169 10.88 -14.07 -2.55
C LYS A 169 9.71 -15.02 -2.28
N ILE A 170 9.99 -16.27 -1.94
CA ILE A 170 8.96 -17.28 -1.62
C ILE A 170 8.16 -16.86 -0.37
N LEU A 171 8.83 -16.41 0.69
CA LEU A 171 8.15 -15.97 1.91
C LEU A 171 7.31 -14.72 1.68
N ALA A 172 7.80 -13.78 0.88
CA ALA A 172 7.01 -12.61 0.48
C ALA A 172 5.77 -13.02 -0.31
N GLY A 173 5.87 -13.99 -1.23
CA GLY A 173 4.72 -14.52 -1.98
C GLY A 173 3.69 -15.26 -1.13
N ARG A 174 4.12 -15.91 -0.04
CA ARG A 174 3.20 -16.57 0.91
C ARG A 174 2.54 -15.59 1.89
N ARG A 175 3.13 -14.43 2.11
CA ARG A 175 2.63 -13.45 3.08
C ARG A 175 1.46 -12.67 2.49
N LYS A 176 0.25 -12.96 2.97
CA LYS A 176 -0.95 -12.17 2.66
C LYS A 176 -0.89 -10.86 3.42
N VAL A 177 -1.11 -9.73 2.73
CA VAL A 177 -1.22 -8.42 3.39
C VAL A 177 -2.51 -8.40 4.21
N LEU A 178 -2.39 -8.06 5.49
CA LEU A 178 -3.53 -7.93 6.40
C LEU A 178 -4.05 -6.50 6.34
N ASN A 179 -5.32 -6.36 5.95
CA ASN A 179 -6.06 -5.11 6.09
C ASN A 179 -7.09 -5.29 7.20
N ILE A 180 -6.94 -4.57 8.32
CA ILE A 180 -7.79 -4.72 9.52
C ILE A 180 -8.54 -3.45 9.91
N ASP A 181 -8.20 -2.30 9.33
CA ASP A 181 -8.62 -0.97 9.81
C ASP A 181 -10.11 -0.65 9.53
N HIS A 182 -10.78 -1.45 8.71
CA HIS A 182 -12.16 -1.20 8.27
C HIS A 182 -13.09 -2.40 8.54
N LEU A 183 -12.70 -3.32 9.43
CA LEU A 183 -13.52 -4.48 9.77
C LEU A 183 -14.34 -4.27 11.05
N ASN A 184 -15.55 -4.84 11.06
CA ASN A 184 -16.43 -4.89 12.22
C ASN A 184 -15.99 -6.00 13.21
N GLU A 185 -16.42 -5.92 14.47
CA GLU A 185 -15.97 -6.82 15.56
C GLU A 185 -16.18 -8.32 15.23
N GLU A 186 -17.33 -8.67 14.67
CA GLU A 186 -17.64 -10.05 14.28
C GLU A 186 -16.67 -10.58 13.21
N LYS A 187 -16.38 -9.76 12.18
CA LYS A 187 -15.42 -10.11 11.12
C LYS A 187 -13.98 -10.17 11.63
N LEU A 188 -13.63 -9.36 12.63
CA LEU A 188 -12.33 -9.44 13.30
C LEU A 188 -12.17 -10.77 14.06
N LYS A 189 -13.23 -11.25 14.73
CA LYS A 189 -13.23 -12.57 15.40
C LYS A 189 -13.06 -13.71 14.40
N GLU A 190 -13.73 -13.65 13.25
CA GLU A 190 -13.54 -14.62 12.17
C GLU A 190 -12.11 -14.61 11.61
N LYS A 191 -11.56 -13.42 11.36
CA LYS A 191 -10.17 -13.29 10.87
C LYS A 191 -9.14 -13.78 11.88
N ALA A 192 -9.37 -13.55 13.18
CA ALA A 192 -8.51 -14.10 14.22
C ALA A 192 -8.53 -15.65 14.21
N LYS A 193 -9.70 -16.26 14.06
CA LYS A 193 -9.84 -17.72 13.92
C LYS A 193 -9.14 -18.26 12.68
N GLU A 194 -9.29 -17.60 11.53
CA GLU A 194 -8.62 -17.98 10.28
C GLU A 194 -7.09 -17.93 10.42
N LEU A 195 -6.54 -16.85 10.98
CA LEU A 195 -5.10 -16.71 11.21
C LEU A 195 -4.57 -17.75 12.21
N HIS A 196 -5.33 -18.05 13.25
CA HIS A 196 -4.98 -19.08 14.22
C HIS A 196 -4.97 -20.48 13.59
N GLU A 197 -5.95 -20.81 12.75
CA GLU A 197 -5.96 -22.09 12.03
C GLU A 197 -4.80 -22.20 11.04
N TRP A 198 -4.49 -21.10 10.35
CA TRP A 198 -3.33 -21.02 9.46
C TRP A 198 -2.01 -21.24 10.22
N MET A 199 -1.87 -20.64 11.40
CA MET A 199 -0.71 -20.84 12.26
C MET A 199 -0.56 -22.30 12.69
N LYS A 200 -1.63 -22.94 13.15
CA LYS A 200 -1.62 -24.36 13.53
C LYS A 200 -1.21 -25.27 12.37
N THR A 201 -1.70 -25.00 11.16
CA THR A 201 -1.32 -25.77 9.96
C THR A 201 0.19 -25.65 9.69
N LEU A 202 0.75 -24.43 9.75
CA LEU A 202 2.20 -24.22 9.57
C LEU A 202 3.04 -24.90 10.66
N GLU A 203 2.56 -24.93 11.90
CA GLU A 203 3.22 -25.65 13.00
C GLU A 203 3.21 -27.16 12.79
N SER A 204 2.09 -27.72 12.34
CA SER A 204 1.97 -29.14 11.98
C SER A 204 2.94 -29.51 10.86
N GLU A 205 2.95 -28.75 9.76
CA GLU A 205 3.88 -29.00 8.64
C GLU A 205 5.34 -28.89 9.06
N LYS A 206 5.67 -27.95 9.96
CA LYS A 206 7.02 -27.80 10.51
C LYS A 206 7.41 -29.04 11.32
N PHE A 207 6.50 -29.57 12.14
CA PHE A 207 6.73 -30.78 12.93
C PHE A 207 7.02 -31.98 12.02
N ASP A 208 6.19 -32.23 11.03
CA ASP A 208 6.38 -33.34 10.07
C ASP A 208 7.71 -33.24 9.33
N ASN A 209 8.09 -32.02 8.91
CA ASN A 209 9.38 -31.78 8.28
C ASN A 209 10.56 -32.04 9.22
N MET A 210 10.43 -31.68 10.50
CA MET A 210 11.46 -31.95 11.51
C MET A 210 11.63 -33.45 11.76
N GLU A 211 10.54 -34.20 11.91
CA GLU A 211 10.59 -35.65 12.10
C GLU A 211 11.14 -36.36 10.86
N ARG A 212 10.71 -35.95 9.67
CA ARG A 212 11.27 -36.45 8.41
C ARG A 212 12.78 -36.20 8.31
N LEU A 213 13.24 -35.01 8.69
CA LEU A 213 14.67 -34.69 8.69
C LEU A 213 15.47 -35.56 9.67
N LYS A 214 14.93 -35.84 10.88
CA LYS A 214 15.56 -36.75 11.84
C LYS A 214 15.70 -38.15 11.25
N ARG A 215 14.65 -38.68 10.63
CA ARG A 215 14.67 -39.98 9.95
C ARG A 215 15.70 -40.02 8.82
N GLN A 216 15.70 -39.01 7.95
CA GLN A 216 16.66 -38.90 6.84
C GLN A 216 18.12 -38.84 7.33
N LYS A 217 18.39 -38.15 8.44
CA LYS A 217 19.74 -38.13 9.06
C LYS A 217 20.18 -39.52 9.51
N TYR A 218 19.27 -40.30 10.09
CA TYR A 218 19.55 -41.68 10.48
C TYR A 218 19.81 -42.56 9.25
N GLU A 219 18.95 -42.48 8.23
CA GLU A 219 19.10 -43.23 6.98
C GLU A 219 20.43 -42.93 6.28
N VAL A 220 20.81 -41.65 6.15
CA VAL A 220 22.10 -41.24 5.58
C VAL A 220 23.27 -41.81 6.37
N THR A 221 23.18 -41.80 7.70
CA THR A 221 24.25 -42.35 8.57
C THR A 221 24.41 -43.85 8.36
N THR A 222 23.29 -44.58 8.33
CA THR A 222 23.28 -46.04 8.10
C THR A 222 23.78 -46.39 6.70
N LEU A 223 23.34 -45.66 5.66
CA LEU A 223 23.79 -45.86 4.29
C LEU A 223 25.30 -45.61 4.15
N ARG A 224 25.84 -44.59 4.82
CA ARG A 224 27.29 -44.33 4.84
C ARG A 224 28.07 -45.51 5.42
N LYS A 225 27.62 -46.09 6.53
CA LYS A 225 28.24 -47.28 7.14
C LYS A 225 28.19 -48.48 6.19
N ARG A 226 27.04 -48.73 5.55
CA ARG A 226 26.86 -49.83 4.60
C ARG A 226 27.77 -49.68 3.37
N VAL A 227 27.94 -48.47 2.85
CA VAL A 227 28.88 -48.19 1.76
C VAL A 227 30.32 -48.48 2.20
N GLU A 228 30.70 -48.07 3.41
CA GLU A 228 32.03 -48.33 3.96
C GLU A 228 32.31 -49.84 4.08
N GLU A 229 31.35 -50.61 4.60
CA GLU A 229 31.44 -52.08 4.70
C GLU A 229 31.62 -52.74 3.34
N LEU A 230 30.78 -52.39 2.35
CA LEU A 230 30.88 -52.93 0.99
C LEU A 230 32.20 -52.53 0.30
N SER A 231 32.72 -51.33 0.59
CA SER A 231 33.99 -50.87 0.02
C SER A 231 35.21 -51.65 0.51
N LYS A 232 35.14 -52.26 1.71
CA LYS A 232 36.23 -53.09 2.28
C LYS A 232 36.44 -54.38 1.49
N PHE A 233 35.38 -54.94 0.89
CA PHE A 233 35.46 -56.16 0.08
C PHE A 233 35.85 -55.88 -1.38
N SER A 234 35.58 -54.67 -1.90
CA SER A 234 35.91 -54.28 -3.28
C SER A 234 37.43 -54.24 -3.57
N LYS A 235 38.27 -53.92 -2.58
CA LYS A 235 39.73 -53.84 -2.76
C LYS A 235 40.46 -55.18 -2.69
N LYS A 236 39.89 -56.23 -2.07
CA LYS A 236 40.52 -57.55 -1.95
C LYS A 236 40.43 -58.42 -3.22
N GLY A 237 39.59 -58.05 -4.20
CA GLY A 237 39.42 -58.81 -5.44
C GLY A 237 40.43 -58.50 -6.56
N LYS A 238 41.31 -57.50 -6.41
CA LYS A 238 42.27 -57.11 -7.47
C LYS A 238 43.65 -57.75 -7.33
N THR A 239 43.95 -58.47 -6.25
CA THR A 239 45.29 -59.02 -5.99
C THR A 239 45.45 -60.51 -6.30
N VAL A 240 44.41 -61.23 -6.77
CA VAL A 240 44.49 -62.67 -7.08
C VAL A 240 44.08 -62.93 -8.54
N ARG A 241 44.69 -62.22 -9.49
CA ARG A 241 44.56 -62.56 -10.91
C ARG A 241 45.75 -62.13 -11.75
N ARG A 242 46.93 -62.69 -11.49
CA ARG A 242 47.92 -62.97 -12.54
C ARG A 242 48.57 -64.33 -12.24
N LYS A 243 48.40 -65.21 -13.22
CA LYS A 243 48.88 -66.59 -13.30
C LYS A 243 50.31 -66.57 -13.83
#